data_AF-A0A031JNF6-F1
#
_entry.id   AF-A0A031JNF6-F1
#
_cell.length_a   1.000
_cell.length_b   1.000
_cell.length_c   1.000
_cell.angle_alpha   90.00
_cell.angle_beta   90.00
_cell.angle_gamma   90.00
#
_symmetry.space_group_name_H-M   'P 1'
#
loop_
_entity.id
_entity.type
_entity.pdbx_description
1 polymer ?
#
loop_
_entity_poly.entity_id
_entity_poly.type
_entity_poly.pdbx_seq_one_letter_code
_entity_poly.pdbx_strand_id
1 'polypeptide(L)'
;MPKRRSLPLDDASPQMKTLAAWCIDHGLNVRRTSSLQLKVGPFNVWPDAGTWNRDDDLKRKSGLRLFREAVECWGRASDIWVSGTIIAFPL
;
A
#
# COMPACT_ATOMS: atom_id res chain seq x y z
N MET A 1 15.27 -11.67 13.10
CA MET A 1 13.86 -11.83 12.70
C MET A 1 13.13 -10.51 12.94
N PRO A 2 12.76 -9.72 11.93
CA PRO A 2 11.97 -8.52 12.17
C PRO A 2 10.63 -8.96 12.80
N LYS A 3 10.36 -8.43 14.00
CA LYS A 3 9.10 -8.63 14.73
C LYS A 3 7.97 -8.19 13.79
N ARG A 4 7.24 -9.13 13.18
CA ARG A 4 5.98 -8.85 12.49
C ARG A 4 5.05 -8.25 13.55
N ARG A 5 4.97 -6.92 13.62
CA ARG A 5 3.98 -6.24 14.44
C ARG A 5 2.63 -6.69 13.89
N SER A 6 1.81 -7.30 14.73
CA SER A 6 0.42 -7.57 14.41
C SER A 6 -0.20 -6.25 13.94
N LEU A 7 -0.86 -6.26 12.77
CA LEU A 7 -1.70 -5.13 12.40
C LEU A 7 -2.92 -5.18 13.31
N PRO A 8 -3.11 -4.20 14.21
CA PRO A 8 -4.32 -4.17 15.03
C PRO A 8 -5.49 -3.94 14.08
N LEU A 9 -6.32 -4.95 13.85
CA LEU A 9 -7.48 -4.91 12.95
C LEU A 9 -8.77 -5.30 13.67
N ASP A 10 -8.76 -5.43 14.99
CA ASP A 10 -9.89 -5.95 15.77
C ASP A 10 -11.17 -5.12 15.55
N ASP A 11 -11.02 -3.80 15.59
CA ASP A 11 -12.05 -2.78 15.33
C ASP A 11 -12.13 -2.34 13.85
N ALA A 12 -11.34 -2.92 12.96
CA ALA A 12 -11.30 -2.51 11.56
C ALA A 12 -12.55 -2.95 10.79
N SER A 13 -12.98 -2.11 9.84
CA SER A 13 -14.09 -2.41 8.95
C SER A 13 -13.80 -3.65 8.08
N PRO A 14 -14.83 -4.31 7.50
CA PRO A 14 -14.62 -5.39 6.56
C PRO A 14 -13.72 -4.99 5.38
N GLN A 15 -13.88 -3.77 4.86
CA GLN A 15 -13.10 -3.25 3.73
C GLN A 15 -11.62 -3.08 4.09
N MET A 16 -11.34 -2.58 5.29
CA MET A 16 -9.99 -2.44 5.80
C MET A 16 -9.33 -3.80 6.04
N LYS A 17 -10.07 -4.78 6.59
CA LYS A 17 -9.61 -6.17 6.76
C LYS A 17 -9.29 -6.81 5.41
N THR A 18 -10.16 -6.68 4.42
CA THR A 18 -9.95 -7.21 3.06
C THR A 18 -8.72 -6.60 2.40
N LEU A 19 -8.54 -5.27 2.49
CA LEU A 19 -7.37 -4.63 1.87
C LEU A 19 -6.07 -4.99 2.60
N ALA A 20 -6.09 -5.06 3.93
CA ALA A 20 -4.94 -5.49 4.71
C ALA A 20 -4.54 -6.93 4.40
N ALA A 21 -5.51 -7.85 4.31
CA ALA A 21 -5.27 -9.24 3.90
C ALA A 21 -4.62 -9.30 2.51
N TRP A 22 -5.18 -8.59 1.52
CA TRP A 22 -4.59 -8.50 0.19
C TRP A 22 -3.13 -8.00 0.23
N CYS A 23 -2.83 -6.98 1.04
CA CYS A 23 -1.46 -6.48 1.18
C CYS A 23 -0.52 -7.53 1.78
N ILE A 24 -0.96 -8.26 2.81
CA ILE A 24 -0.18 -9.30 3.47
C ILE A 24 0.09 -10.47 2.51
N ASP A 25 -0.92 -10.90 1.74
CA ASP A 25 -0.82 -11.98 0.76
C ASP A 25 0.18 -11.65 -0.36
N HIS A 26 0.29 -10.37 -0.72
CA HIS A 26 1.26 -9.87 -1.70
C HIS A 26 2.64 -9.55 -1.10
N GLY A 27 2.87 -9.90 0.17
CA GLY A 27 4.14 -9.63 0.86
C GLY A 27 4.44 -8.15 1.10
N LEU A 28 3.43 -7.29 0.97
CA LEU A 28 3.60 -5.85 1.13
C LEU A 28 3.70 -5.47 2.61
N ASN A 29 4.61 -4.54 2.91
CA ASN A 29 4.72 -3.98 4.24
C ASN A 29 3.57 -2.99 4.50
N VAL A 30 2.49 -3.49 5.10
CA VAL A 30 1.33 -2.70 5.48
C VAL A 30 1.38 -2.36 6.98
N ARG A 31 1.05 -1.11 7.31
CA ARG A 31 0.90 -0.62 8.69
C ARG A 31 -0.42 0.13 8.83
N ARG A 32 -1.10 -0.04 9.97
CA ARG A 32 -2.27 0.77 10.30
C ARG A 32 -1.80 2.08 10.95
N THR A 33 -2.20 3.21 10.37
CA THR A 33 -1.79 4.55 10.85
C THR A 33 -2.88 5.20 11.70
N SER A 34 -4.14 4.91 11.39
CA SER A 34 -5.30 5.33 12.19
C SER A 34 -6.43 4.31 12.07
N SER A 35 -7.55 4.56 12.74
CA SER A 35 -8.73 3.68 12.68
C SER A 35 -9.26 3.49 11.25
N LEU A 36 -9.05 4.48 10.37
CA LEU A 36 -9.56 4.53 8.99
C LEU A 36 -8.47 4.43 7.92
N GLN A 37 -7.19 4.36 8.30
CA GLN A 37 -6.08 4.51 7.37
C GLN A 37 -5.07 3.37 7.47
N LEU A 38 -4.78 2.77 6.32
CA LEU A 38 -3.63 1.90 6.12
C LEU A 38 -2.53 2.67 5.38
N LYS A 39 -1.30 2.25 5.60
CA LYS A 39 -0.13 2.73 4.89
C LYS A 39 0.65 1.54 4.33
N VAL A 40 0.96 1.62 3.05
CA VAL A 40 1.64 0.58 2.28
C VAL A 40 2.79 1.23 1.54
N GLY A 41 4.01 1.09 2.04
CA GLY A 41 5.16 1.84 1.50
C GLY A 41 4.90 3.36 1.45
N PRO A 42 5.02 4.02 0.27
CA PRO A 42 4.74 5.45 0.10
C PRO A 42 3.25 5.78 -0.04
N PHE A 43 2.36 4.79 -0.02
CA PHE A 43 0.94 4.99 -0.24
C PHE A 43 0.16 5.07 1.07
N ASN A 44 -0.72 6.06 1.18
CA ASN A 44 -1.74 6.13 2.23
C ASN A 44 -3.09 5.77 1.61
N VAL A 45 -3.84 4.88 2.25
CA VAL A 45 -5.15 4.44 1.76
C VAL A 45 -6.18 4.47 2.88
N TRP A 46 -7.38 4.97 2.55
CA TRP A 46 -8.57 5.00 3.38
C TRP A 46 -9.61 4.06 2.75
N PRO A 47 -9.63 2.78 3.15
CA PRO A 47 -10.43 1.75 2.48
C PRO A 47 -11.93 2.06 2.50
N ASP A 48 -12.44 2.57 3.62
CA ASP A 48 -13.86 2.90 3.79
C ASP A 48 -14.32 4.06 2.90
N ALA A 49 -13.44 5.05 2.72
CA ALA A 49 -13.67 6.16 1.80
C ALA A 49 -13.37 5.78 0.34
N GLY A 50 -12.77 4.61 0.09
CA GLY A 50 -12.31 4.21 -1.24
C GLY A 50 -11.28 5.17 -1.83
N THR A 51 -10.48 5.84 -1.02
CA THR A 51 -9.51 6.86 -1.47
C THR A 51 -8.08 6.53 -1.05
N TRP A 52 -7.11 7.07 -1.77
CA TRP A 52 -5.69 6.90 -1.48
C TRP A 52 -4.89 8.11 -1.95
N ASN A 53 -3.66 8.28 -1.45
CA ASN A 53 -2.70 9.23 -1.99
C ASN A 53 -1.27 8.67 -1.83
N ARG A 54 -0.28 9.38 -2.36
CA ARG A 54 1.12 9.07 -2.10
C ARG A 54 1.72 10.11 -1.17
N ASP A 55 2.81 9.75 -0.50
CA ASP A 55 3.55 10.69 0.35
C ASP A 55 4.13 11.86 -0.46
N ASP A 56 4.43 11.66 -1.75
CA ASP A 56 4.92 12.70 -2.69
C ASP A 56 3.80 13.46 -3.42
N ASP A 57 2.57 12.94 -3.42
CA ASP A 57 1.38 13.57 -4.00
C ASP A 57 0.20 13.44 -3.03
N LEU A 58 0.00 14.50 -2.24
CA LEU A 58 -1.01 14.54 -1.19
C LEU A 58 -2.45 14.55 -1.73
N LYS A 59 -2.64 14.76 -3.03
CA LYS A 59 -3.97 14.79 -3.64
C LYS A 59 -4.61 13.41 -3.55
N ARG A 60 -5.77 13.33 -2.88
CA ARG A 60 -6.53 12.09 -2.78
C ARG A 60 -7.10 11.68 -4.14
N LYS A 61 -6.89 10.41 -4.47
CA LYS A 61 -7.39 9.72 -5.66
C LYS A 61 -8.45 8.73 -5.20
N SER A 62 -9.54 8.62 -5.95
CA SER A 62 -10.61 7.68 -5.67
C SER A 62 -10.38 6.36 -6.42
N GLY A 63 -10.88 5.26 -5.84
CA GLY A 63 -10.83 3.93 -6.43
C GLY A 63 -9.68 3.07 -5.90
N LEU A 64 -10.05 2.00 -5.18
CA LEU A 64 -9.08 1.02 -4.67
C LEU A 64 -8.43 0.17 -5.79
N ARG A 65 -9.04 0.10 -6.97
CA ARG A 65 -8.42 -0.52 -8.15
C ARG A 65 -7.17 0.24 -8.58
N LEU A 66 -7.26 1.57 -8.72
CA LEU A 66 -6.13 2.44 -9.07
C LEU A 66 -5.04 2.40 -8.01
N PHE A 67 -5.42 2.27 -6.73
CA PHE A 67 -4.46 2.03 -5.65
C PHE A 67 -3.68 0.73 -5.88
N ARG A 68 -4.35 -0.40 -6.16
CA ARG A 68 -3.68 -1.69 -6.40
C ARG A 68 -2.72 -1.62 -7.58
N GLU A 69 -3.16 -1.05 -8.70
CA GLU A 69 -2.32 -0.86 -9.90
C GLU A 69 -1.07 -0.02 -9.57
N ALA A 70 -1.22 1.06 -8.78
CA ALA A 70 -0.10 1.90 -8.38
C ALA A 70 0.89 1.17 -7.44
N VAL A 71 0.37 0.37 -6.51
CA VAL A 71 1.19 -0.45 -5.60
C VAL A 71 1.93 -1.55 -6.36
N GLU A 72 1.29 -2.24 -7.30
CA GLU A 72 1.91 -3.25 -8.15
C GLU A 72 2.99 -2.65 -9.08
N CYS A 73 2.74 -1.46 -9.61
CA CYS A 73 3.72 -0.72 -10.40
C CYS A 73 4.95 -0.33 -9.54
N TRP A 74 4.71 0.13 -8.32
CA TRP A 74 5.77 0.47 -7.37
C TRP A 74 6.56 -0.76 -6.88
N GLY A 75 5.89 -1.87 -6.59
CA GLY A 75 6.54 -3.12 -6.20
C GLY A 75 7.49 -3.63 -7.28
N ARG A 76 7.02 -3.66 -8.55
CA ARG A 76 7.86 -3.99 -9.72
C ARG A 76 9.04 -3.02 -9.87
N ALA A 77 8.80 -1.72 -9.71
CA ALA A 77 9.87 -0.74 -9.75
C ALA A 77 10.89 -0.94 -8.63
N SER A 78 10.47 -1.35 -7.43
CA SER A 78 11.34 -1.57 -6.27
C SER A 78 12.16 -2.86 -6.39
N ASP A 79 11.62 -3.92 -6.99
CA ASP A 79 12.34 -5.16 -7.31
C ASP A 79 13.48 -4.92 -8.33
N ILE A 80 13.31 -3.98 -9.26
CA ILE A 80 14.34 -3.57 -10.23
C ILE A 80 15.57 -2.96 -9.53
N TRP A 81 15.44 -2.44 -8.30
CA TRP A 81 16.56 -1.92 -7.52
C TRP A 81 17.32 -2.97 -6.71
N VAL A 82 16.74 -4.15 -6.44
CA VAL A 82 17.39 -5.21 -5.65
C VAL A 82 18.24 -6.14 -6.54
N SER A 83 17.94 -6.19 -7.84
CA SER A 83 18.71 -6.95 -8.84
C SER A 83 19.41 -6.04 -9.86
N GLY A 84 20.16 -5.03 -9.39
CA GLY A 84 21.32 -4.46 -10.10
C GLY A 84 21.17 -4.06 -11.58
N THR A 85 19.97 -3.78 -12.08
CA THR A 85 19.75 -3.38 -13.48
C THR A 85 18.81 -2.19 -13.52
N ILE A 86 19.39 -0.99 -13.57
CA ILE A 86 18.68 0.25 -13.82
C ILE A 86 18.05 0.14 -15.21
N ILE A 87 16.72 0.04 -15.29
CA ILE A 87 15.98 0.31 -16.53
C ILE A 87 15.45 1.74 -16.40
N ALA A 88 16.17 2.67 -17.03
CA ALA A 88 15.68 4.02 -17.26
C ALA A 88 14.48 3.94 -18.22
N PHE A 89 13.37 4.59 -17.86
CA PHE A 89 12.31 4.92 -18.83
C PHE A 89 12.39 6.40 -19.17
N PRO A 90 12.29 6.77 -20.47
CA PRO A 90 12.30 8.16 -20.89
C PRO A 90 10.99 8.85 -20.50
N LEU A 91 11.11 10.15 -20.21
CA LEU A 91 10.04 11.12 -19.98
C LEU A 91 9.08 11.23 -21.15
#